data_AF-C4ZGV6-F1
#
_entry.id   AF-C4ZGV6-F1
#
_cell.length_a   1.000
_cell.length_b   1.000
_cell.length_c   1.000
_cell.angle_alpha   90.00
_cell.angle_beta   90.00
_cell.angle_gamma   90.00
#
_symmetry.space_group_name_H-M   'P 1'
#
loop_
_entity.id
_entity.type
_entity.pdbx_description
1 polymer ?
#
loop_
_entity_poly.entity_id
_entity_poly.type
_entity_poly.pdbx_seq_one_letter_code
_entity_poly.pdbx_strand_id
1 'polypeptide(L)'
;MWQFRSGEDGLSPIVLYHYTETKARYNAVDFLDCFSDGYLETDGYQGYNNLPSIRRCSCWAHTRRYFIDAVSKGKQYDYSNLAV
;
A
#
# COMPACT_ATOMS: atom_id res chain seq x y z
N MET A 1 13.26 -4.44 4.19
CA MET A 1 13.06 -4.34 2.73
C MET A 1 11.73 -3.64 2.45
N TRP A 2 11.80 -2.59 1.66
CA TRP A 2 10.71 -1.80 1.10
C TRP A 2 10.70 -1.98 -0.41
N GLN A 3 9.51 -1.99 -1.01
CA GLN A 3 9.35 -2.05 -2.46
C GLN A 3 8.55 -0.84 -2.90
N PHE A 4 9.11 -0.08 -3.83
CA PHE A 4 8.47 1.07 -4.45
C PHE A 4 8.35 0.85 -5.94
N ARG A 5 7.26 1.35 -6.52
CA ARG A 5 6.99 1.26 -7.95
C ARG A 5 6.60 2.65 -8.45
N SER A 6 7.03 3.00 -9.65
CA SER A 6 6.45 4.16 -10.35
C SER A 6 4.94 3.98 -10.55
N GLY A 7 4.25 5.10 -10.72
CA GLY A 7 2.83 5.09 -11.10
C GLY A 7 2.61 4.56 -12.51
N GLU A 8 1.34 4.43 -12.89
CA GLU A 8 0.92 4.09 -14.25
C GLU A 8 0.79 5.38 -15.08
N ASP A 9 1.93 5.98 -15.45
CA ASP A 9 2.03 7.22 -16.23
C ASP A 9 2.33 6.96 -17.73
N GLY A 10 2.40 5.70 -18.14
CA GLY A 10 2.74 5.29 -19.50
C GLY A 10 4.24 5.31 -19.82
N LEU A 11 5.10 5.69 -18.87
CA LEU A 11 6.54 5.59 -19.00
C LEU A 11 7.03 4.18 -18.66
N SER A 12 8.33 3.93 -18.85
CA SER A 12 8.93 2.66 -18.46
C SER A 12 8.79 2.45 -16.95
N PRO A 13 8.23 1.32 -16.50
CA PRO A 13 7.99 1.08 -15.09
C PRO A 13 9.32 0.95 -14.33
N ILE A 14 9.41 1.65 -13.20
CA ILE A 14 10.56 1.57 -12.29
C ILE A 14 10.13 0.78 -11.07
N VAL A 15 10.93 -0.21 -10.68
CA VAL A 15 10.77 -0.97 -9.43
C VAL A 15 12.04 -0.82 -8.60
N LEU A 16 11.91 -0.29 -7.39
CA LEU A 16 13.01 -0.08 -6.47
C LEU A 16 12.86 -1.00 -5.25
N TYR A 17 13.95 -1.66 -4.90
CA TYR A 17 14.07 -2.43 -3.66
C TYR A 17 15.00 -1.67 -2.72
N HIS A 18 14.45 -1.17 -1.62
CA HIS A 18 15.20 -0.41 -0.63
C HIS A 18 15.33 -1.22 0.66
N TYR A 19 16.54 -1.64 1.00
CA TYR A 19 16.80 -2.36 2.23
C TYR A 19 17.14 -1.39 3.36
N THR A 20 16.52 -1.63 4.52
CA THR A 20 16.85 -1.03 5.81
C THR A 20 16.77 -2.12 6.86
N GLU A 21 17.53 -1.98 7.95
CA GLU A 21 17.58 -2.95 9.05
C GLU A 21 16.21 -3.12 9.73
N THR A 22 15.43 -2.04 9.81
CA THR A 22 14.09 -2.04 10.41
C THR A 22 13.05 -1.53 9.40
N LYS A 23 11.78 -1.88 9.60
CA LYS A 23 10.64 -1.27 8.88
C LYS A 23 10.12 0.00 9.57
N ALA A 24 10.95 0.67 10.36
CA ALA A 24 10.51 1.84 11.11
C ALA A 24 10.14 3.00 10.18
N ARG A 25 9.18 3.82 10.61
CA ARG A 25 8.59 4.93 9.85
C ARG A 25 9.62 5.91 9.28
N TYR A 26 10.67 6.24 10.04
CA TYR A 26 11.68 7.22 9.60
C TYR A 26 12.33 6.81 8.27
N ASN A 27 12.55 5.51 8.04
CA ASN A 27 13.10 5.03 6.77
C ASN A 27 12.20 5.38 5.57
N ALA A 28 10.88 5.29 5.73
CA ALA A 28 9.93 5.65 4.68
C ALA A 28 9.86 7.17 4.47
N VAL A 29 9.98 7.95 5.55
CA VAL A 29 10.04 9.42 5.47
C VAL A 29 11.29 9.86 4.72
N ASP A 30 12.46 9.35 5.11
CA ASP A 30 13.75 9.71 4.51
C ASP A 30 13.80 9.33 3.02
N PHE A 31 13.26 8.16 2.66
CA PHE A 31 13.22 7.72 1.26
C PHE A 31 12.28 8.59 0.39
N LEU A 32 11.18 9.08 0.97
CA LEU A 32 10.13 9.82 0.26
C LEU A 32 10.27 11.35 0.41
N ASP A 33 11.35 11.86 1.00
CA ASP A 33 11.53 13.29 1.29
C ASP A 33 11.42 14.17 0.03
N CYS A 34 11.92 13.67 -1.11
CA CYS A 34 11.86 14.36 -2.40
C CYS A 34 10.55 14.11 -3.17
N PHE A 35 9.60 13.34 -2.63
CA PHE A 35 8.32 13.05 -3.27
C PHE A 35 7.22 13.91 -2.65
N SER A 36 7.02 15.12 -3.19
CA SER A 36 5.98 16.06 -2.73
C SER A 36 4.81 16.16 -3.70
N ASP A 37 3.63 16.46 -3.16
CA ASP A 37 2.38 16.75 -3.87
C ASP A 37 1.86 15.63 -4.79
N GLY A 38 2.41 14.42 -4.64
CA GLY A 38 2.05 13.22 -5.37
C GLY A 38 1.06 12.31 -4.65
N TYR A 39 0.68 11.23 -5.34
CA TYR A 39 -0.16 10.16 -4.81
C TYR A 39 0.70 8.93 -4.51
N LEU A 40 0.57 8.37 -3.31
CA LEU A 40 1.26 7.16 -2.89
C LEU A 40 0.25 6.08 -2.52
N GLU A 41 0.09 5.07 -3.37
CA GLU A 41 -0.66 3.87 -3.03
C GLU A 41 0.16 2.98 -2.10
N THR A 42 -0.41 2.58 -0.96
CA THR A 42 0.26 1.69 0.00
C THR A 42 -0.60 0.48 0.34
N ASP A 43 0.04 -0.55 0.90
CA ASP A 43 -0.59 -1.74 1.45
C ASP A 43 -1.39 -1.49 2.76
N GLY A 44 -1.46 -0.24 3.21
CA GLY A 44 -2.07 0.13 4.49
C GLY A 44 -1.16 -0.08 5.70
N TYR A 45 0.14 -0.34 5.50
CA TYR A 45 1.09 -0.42 6.61
C TYR A 45 1.18 0.90 7.39
N GLN A 46 1.10 0.81 8.71
CA GLN A 46 1.09 1.95 9.62
C GLN A 46 2.36 2.81 9.55
N GLY A 47 3.47 2.26 9.05
CA GLY A 47 4.72 3.01 8.82
C GLY A 47 4.56 4.17 7.85
N TYR A 48 3.53 4.14 6.98
CA TYR A 48 3.22 5.25 6.07
C TYR A 48 2.28 6.29 6.69
N ASN A 49 1.84 6.14 7.93
CA ASN A 49 0.95 7.13 8.54
C ASN A 49 1.66 8.48 8.69
N ASN A 50 0.94 9.56 8.34
CA ASN A 50 1.42 10.95 8.44
C ASN A 50 2.71 11.24 7.67
N LEU A 51 2.82 10.75 6.43
CA LEU A 51 3.86 11.22 5.50
C LEU A 51 3.56 12.69 5.12
N PRO A 52 4.54 13.61 5.25
CA PRO A 52 4.34 15.02 4.93
C PRO A 52 4.13 15.20 3.42
N SER A 53 3.25 16.12 3.04
CA SER A 53 3.07 16.57 1.65
C SER A 53 2.74 15.47 0.62
N ILE A 54 2.22 14.31 1.05
CA ILE A 54 1.86 13.18 0.19
C ILE A 54 0.37 12.84 0.36
N ARG A 55 -0.35 12.68 -0.77
CA ARG A 55 -1.71 12.13 -0.76
C ARG A 55 -1.64 10.61 -0.73
N ARG A 56 -1.92 10.00 0.42
CA ARG A 56 -1.95 8.53 0.50
C ARG A 56 -3.22 7.95 -0.08
N CYS A 57 -3.04 6.89 -0.87
CA CYS A 57 -4.09 6.03 -1.39
C CYS A 57 -3.94 4.64 -0.75
N SER A 58 -5.06 3.96 -0.54
CA SER A 58 -5.06 2.56 -0.09
C SER A 58 -5.10 1.63 -1.29
N CYS A 59 -4.35 0.53 -1.23
CA CYS A 59 -4.40 -0.51 -2.25
C CYS A 59 -5.70 -1.32 -2.17
N TRP A 60 -6.50 -1.30 -3.23
CA TRP A 60 -7.77 -2.03 -3.30
C TRP A 60 -7.61 -3.55 -3.14
N ALA A 61 -6.48 -4.12 -3.60
CA ALA A 61 -6.20 -5.53 -3.40
C ALA A 61 -6.03 -5.89 -1.91
N HIS A 62 -5.37 -5.02 -1.14
CA HIS A 62 -5.24 -5.18 0.31
C HIS A 62 -6.57 -4.98 1.03
N THR A 63 -7.32 -3.93 0.68
CA THR A 63 -8.66 -3.67 1.23
C THR A 63 -9.61 -4.85 0.98
N ARG A 64 -9.66 -5.38 -0.25
CA ARG A 64 -10.49 -6.54 -0.60
C ARG A 64 -10.15 -7.76 0.25
N ARG A 65 -8.87 -8.01 0.53
CA ARG A 65 -8.46 -9.13 1.40
C ARG A 65 -9.09 -9.03 2.78
N TYR A 66 -9.08 -7.84 3.39
CA TYR A 66 -9.70 -7.65 4.71
C TYR A 66 -11.21 -7.87 4.70
N PHE A 67 -11.91 -7.46 3.63
CA PHE A 67 -13.34 -7.76 3.49
C PHE A 67 -13.59 -9.26 3.40
N ILE A 68 -12.79 -9.98 2.61
CA ILE A 68 -12.89 -11.43 2.47
C ILE A 68 -12.55 -12.15 3.79
N ASP A 69 -11.55 -11.69 4.53
CA ASP A 69 -11.15 -12.25 5.82
C ASP A 69 -12.20 -12.03 6.92
N ALA A 70 -13.01 -10.97 6.79
CA ALA A 70 -14.12 -10.70 7.70
C ALA A 70 -15.33 -11.65 7.49
N VAL A 71 -15.41 -12.33 6.34
CA VAL A 71 -16.45 -13.33 6.06
C VAL A 71 -16.16 -14.61 6.87
N SER A 72 -17.21 -15.24 7.38
CA SER A 72 -17.09 -16.48 8.15
C SER A 72 -16.29 -17.56 7.40
N LYS A 73 -15.51 -18.36 8.13
CA LYS A 73 -14.71 -19.45 7.53
C LYS A 73 -15.60 -20.42 6.75
N GLY A 74 -15.18 -20.73 5.52
CA GLY A 74 -15.92 -21.58 4.58
C GLY A 74 -16.93 -20.83 3.72
N LYS A 75 -17.09 -19.52 3.91
CA LYS A 75 -18.04 -18.67 3.17
C LYS A 75 -17.37 -17.56 2.34
N GLN A 76 -16.05 -17.41 2.41
CA GLN A 76 -15.28 -16.28 1.86
C GLN A 76 -15.46 -16.03 0.34
N TYR A 77 -15.95 -17.02 -0.41
CA TYR A 77 -16.15 -16.93 -1.86
C TYR A 77 -17.54 -17.40 -2.29
N ASP A 78 -18.48 -17.41 -1.34
CA ASP A 78 -19.89 -17.68 -1.61
C ASP A 78 -20.55 -16.41 -2.18
N TYR A 79 -20.37 -16.16 -3.49
CA TYR A 79 -20.92 -14.98 -4.18
C TYR A 79 -22.46 -14.92 -4.20
N SER A 80 -23.14 -15.93 -3.66
CA SER A 80 -24.59 -15.87 -3.41
C SER A 80 -24.95 -15.10 -2.12
N ASN A 81 -23.96 -14.90 -1.24
CA ASN A 81 -24.09 -14.15 0.01
C ASN A 81 -23.75 -12.68 -0.23
N LEU A 82 -24.65 -11.76 0.15
CA LEU A 82 -24.44 -10.31 0.04
C LEU A 82 -23.22 -9.78 0.80
N ALA A 83 -22.67 -10.56 1.73
CA ALA A 83 -21.47 -10.22 2.48
C ALA A 83 -20.15 -10.48 1.72
N VAL A 84 -20.19 -11.12 0.53
CA VAL A 84 -19.04 -11.50 -0.31
C VAL A 84 -19.07 -10.70 -1.61
#